data_AF-A0A9E2N9H9-F1
#
_entry.id   AF-A0A9E2N9H9-F1
#
_cell.length_a   1.000
_cell.length_b   1.000
_cell.length_c   1.000
_cell.angle_alpha   90.00
_cell.angle_beta   90.00
_cell.angle_gamma   90.00
#
_symmetry.space_group_name_H-M   'P 1'
#
loop_
_entity.id
_entity.type
_entity.pdbx_description
1 polymer ?
#
loop_
_entity_poly.entity_id
_entity_poly.type
_entity_poly.pdbx_seq_one_letter_code
_entity_poly.pdbx_strand_id
1 'polypeptide(L)'
;MRRETPSVGERAMTAALDVPGAAPRTRELLALQALAVPMPAVARMLFVVDFRPSMLCGRTRAFRSVAAAEAVVLLGAAACAAGAEVGLLTLGCGTAVTLSARPRPIREIVAGLVRAHEAASAHALAGRLDDPPLARALSGLGRLAAPGSAVIIVSGFETPGAGLGACLARLAEEHRLQLFQIADGAAACETRRDIAGLPAEVLNASHPPETIAARLAALVAQRAH
;
A
#
# COMPACT_ATOMS: atom_id res chain seq x y z
N MET A 1 -41.43 -6.67 -7.17
CA MET A 1 -39.97 -6.46 -7.00
C MET A 1 -39.78 -5.46 -5.86
N ARG A 2 -39.67 -5.93 -4.62
CA ARG A 2 -39.46 -5.04 -3.45
C ARG A 2 -37.99 -4.62 -3.48
N ARG A 3 -37.72 -3.32 -3.61
CA ARG A 3 -36.38 -2.77 -3.38
C ARG A 3 -36.16 -2.80 -1.87
N GLU A 4 -35.28 -3.69 -1.41
CA GLU A 4 -34.82 -3.69 -0.02
C GLU A 4 -34.18 -2.33 0.25
N THR A 5 -34.62 -1.69 1.33
CA THR A 5 -34.05 -0.41 1.75
C THR A 5 -32.78 -0.72 2.54
N PRO A 6 -31.64 -0.08 2.20
CA PRO A 6 -30.39 -0.38 2.88
C PRO A 6 -30.51 -0.06 4.37
N SER A 7 -29.93 -0.94 5.18
CA SER A 7 -29.94 -0.87 6.65
C SER A 7 -29.25 0.41 7.14
N VAL A 8 -29.53 0.83 8.37
CA VAL A 8 -28.91 2.03 8.99
C VAL A 8 -27.38 1.91 9.01
N GLY A 9 -26.84 0.70 9.20
CA GLY A 9 -25.40 0.42 9.11
C GLY A 9 -24.82 0.57 7.71
N GLU A 10 -25.51 0.08 6.67
CA GLU A 10 -25.07 0.26 5.27
C GLU A 10 -25.11 1.72 4.84
N ARG A 11 -26.11 2.50 5.29
CA ARG A 11 -26.20 3.93 4.97
C ARG A 11 -25.08 4.74 5.62
N ALA A 12 -24.73 4.44 6.87
CA ALA A 12 -23.63 5.08 7.58
C ALA A 12 -22.26 4.76 6.95
N MET A 13 -22.06 3.51 6.50
CA MET A 13 -20.83 3.07 5.86
C MET A 13 -20.68 3.61 4.42
N THR A 14 -21.78 3.67 3.65
CA THR A 14 -21.79 4.31 2.32
C THR A 14 -21.41 5.78 2.41
N ALA A 15 -21.92 6.50 3.41
CA ALA A 15 -21.61 7.92 3.61
C ALA A 15 -20.14 8.16 4.03
N ALA A 16 -19.52 7.21 4.74
CA ALA A 16 -18.12 7.31 5.15
C ALA A 16 -17.11 7.13 3.98
N LEU A 17 -17.53 6.47 2.88
CA LEU A 17 -16.71 6.24 1.70
C LEU A 17 -16.77 7.37 0.65
N ASP A 18 -17.72 8.31 0.78
CA ASP A 18 -17.84 9.51 -0.09
C ASP A 18 -17.13 10.75 0.49
N VAL A 19 -16.32 10.56 1.54
CA VAL A 19 -15.50 11.62 2.12
C VAL A 19 -14.30 11.89 1.21
N PRO A 20 -13.95 13.16 0.91
CA PRO A 20 -12.72 13.49 0.20
C PRO A 20 -11.51 12.77 0.83
N GLY A 21 -10.75 12.03 0.02
CA GLY A 21 -9.61 11.22 0.46
C GLY A 21 -9.94 9.81 0.95
N ALA A 22 -11.20 9.38 0.95
CA ALA A 22 -11.58 8.00 1.24
C ALA A 22 -11.30 7.04 0.07
N ALA A 23 -11.32 7.54 -1.17
CA ALA A 23 -11.07 6.76 -2.38
C ALA A 23 -9.96 7.38 -3.25
N PRO A 24 -9.01 6.58 -3.77
CA PRO A 24 -7.97 7.08 -4.65
C PRO A 24 -8.55 7.33 -6.05
N ARG A 25 -8.37 8.54 -6.58
CA ARG A 25 -8.79 8.85 -7.96
C ARG A 25 -7.63 8.71 -8.93
N THR A 26 -7.86 8.05 -10.06
CA THR A 26 -6.84 7.84 -11.12
C THR A 26 -6.12 9.14 -11.51
N ARG A 27 -6.87 10.24 -11.68
CA ARG A 27 -6.29 11.55 -12.06
C ARG A 27 -5.34 12.08 -10.98
N GLU A 28 -5.72 11.99 -9.72
CA GLU A 28 -4.95 12.49 -8.58
C GLU A 28 -3.67 11.67 -8.41
N LEU A 29 -3.79 10.34 -8.44
CA LEU A 29 -2.62 9.45 -8.40
C LEU A 29 -1.67 9.72 -9.57
N LEU A 30 -2.16 9.84 -10.80
CA LEU A 30 -1.29 10.14 -11.94
C LEU A 30 -0.59 11.50 -11.83
N ALA A 31 -1.21 12.49 -11.18
CA ALA A 31 -0.59 13.79 -10.97
C ALA A 31 0.64 13.72 -10.03
N LEU A 32 0.68 12.74 -9.12
CA LEU A 32 1.80 12.53 -8.20
C LEU A 32 3.12 12.15 -8.88
N GLN A 33 3.09 11.76 -10.16
CA GLN A 33 4.33 11.55 -10.93
C GLN A 33 5.20 12.80 -10.99
N ALA A 34 4.61 14.00 -10.90
CA ALA A 34 5.36 15.25 -10.84
C ALA A 34 6.16 15.42 -9.53
N LEU A 35 5.81 14.64 -8.50
CA LEU A 35 6.46 14.60 -7.19
C LEU A 35 7.30 13.32 -6.99
N ALA A 36 7.60 12.60 -8.08
CA ALA A 36 8.30 11.32 -8.02
C ALA A 36 9.60 11.43 -7.21
N VAL A 37 9.81 10.46 -6.34
CA VAL A 37 10.92 10.45 -5.39
C VAL A 37 12.11 9.72 -6.02
N PRO A 38 13.27 10.35 -6.25
CA PRO A 38 14.42 9.70 -6.87
C PRO A 38 14.78 8.40 -6.15
N MET A 39 14.94 7.32 -6.92
CA MET A 39 15.25 5.99 -6.41
C MET A 39 16.62 5.53 -6.92
N PRO A 40 17.38 4.76 -6.12
CA PRO A 40 18.57 4.10 -6.63
C PRO A 40 18.19 3.13 -7.76
N ALA A 41 19.11 2.94 -8.71
CA ALA A 41 18.89 2.05 -9.84
C ALA A 41 18.66 0.60 -9.36
N VAL A 42 17.53 0.02 -9.76
CA VAL A 42 17.14 -1.35 -9.44
C VAL A 42 16.59 -2.00 -10.69
N ALA A 43 17.00 -3.23 -10.99
CA ALA A 43 16.50 -3.92 -12.17
C ALA A 43 15.01 -4.29 -12.02
N ARG A 44 14.62 -4.74 -10.82
CA ARG A 44 13.28 -5.27 -10.54
C ARG A 44 12.78 -4.80 -9.17
N MET A 45 11.53 -4.38 -9.12
CA MET A 45 10.87 -3.90 -7.90
C MET A 45 9.45 -4.46 -7.81
N LEU A 46 9.05 -4.94 -6.64
CA LEU A 46 7.70 -5.38 -6.34
C LEU A 46 7.13 -4.53 -5.20
N PHE A 47 6.02 -3.83 -5.49
CA PHE A 47 5.19 -3.23 -4.46
C PHE A 47 4.13 -4.20 -3.96
N VAL A 48 4.02 -4.33 -2.65
CA VAL A 48 2.96 -5.06 -1.96
C VAL A 48 2.13 -4.06 -1.17
N VAL A 49 0.87 -3.88 -1.53
CA VAL A 49 0.01 -2.82 -0.98
C VAL A 49 -1.17 -3.42 -0.24
N ASP A 50 -1.32 -3.06 1.01
CA ASP A 50 -2.40 -3.55 1.86
C ASP A 50 -3.68 -2.72 1.67
N PHE A 51 -4.76 -3.36 1.23
CA PHE A 51 -6.13 -2.83 1.21
C PHE A 51 -7.09 -3.71 2.02
N ARG A 52 -6.58 -4.48 3.01
CA ARG A 52 -7.45 -5.18 3.97
C ARG A 52 -8.32 -4.19 4.75
N PRO A 53 -9.40 -4.64 5.42
CA PRO A 53 -10.32 -3.75 6.14
C PRO A 53 -9.65 -2.77 7.10
N SER A 54 -8.54 -3.15 7.76
CA SER A 54 -7.78 -2.25 8.64
C SER A 54 -7.19 -1.01 7.94
N MET A 55 -7.06 -1.06 6.61
CA MET A 55 -6.54 0.02 5.78
C MET A 55 -7.64 0.94 5.24
N LEU A 56 -8.92 0.54 5.31
CA LEU A 56 -10.07 1.29 4.81
C LEU A 56 -10.60 2.28 5.87
N CYS A 57 -9.68 2.98 6.54
CA CYS A 57 -9.97 3.98 7.54
C CYS A 57 -8.99 5.14 7.46
N GLY A 58 -9.39 6.32 7.94
CA GLY A 58 -8.55 7.51 8.04
C GLY A 58 -9.15 8.52 9.01
N ARG A 59 -8.30 9.35 9.61
CA ARG A 59 -8.72 10.29 10.67
C ARG A 59 -8.99 11.72 10.21
N THR A 60 -8.25 12.21 9.22
CA THR A 60 -8.30 13.64 8.86
C THR A 60 -8.33 13.91 7.37
N ARG A 61 -7.41 13.31 6.60
CA ARG A 61 -7.21 13.64 5.19
C ARG A 61 -7.59 12.47 4.29
N ALA A 62 -6.92 11.34 4.46
CA ALA A 62 -7.05 10.22 3.57
C ALA A 62 -7.16 8.91 4.35
N PHE A 63 -7.75 7.90 3.72
CA PHE A 63 -7.65 6.54 4.23
C PHE A 63 -6.21 6.06 4.17
N ARG A 64 -5.82 5.15 5.08
CA ARG A 64 -4.51 4.50 5.07
C ARG A 64 -4.26 3.81 3.74
N SER A 65 -5.28 3.20 3.14
CA SER A 65 -5.23 2.64 1.79
C SER A 65 -4.89 3.69 0.73
N VAL A 66 -5.47 4.89 0.81
CA VAL A 66 -5.21 5.95 -0.17
C VAL A 66 -3.78 6.45 -0.02
N ALA A 67 -3.32 6.74 1.20
CA ALA A 67 -1.93 7.11 1.45
C ALA A 67 -0.93 6.03 1.03
N ALA A 68 -1.28 4.74 1.19
CA ALA A 68 -0.47 3.63 0.69
C ALA A 68 -0.33 3.67 -0.84
N ALA A 69 -1.44 3.89 -1.55
CA ALA A 69 -1.44 4.01 -3.01
C ALA A 69 -0.61 5.21 -3.48
N GLU A 70 -0.71 6.35 -2.80
CA GLU A 70 0.08 7.55 -3.09
C GLU A 70 1.58 7.30 -2.94
N ALA A 71 1.99 6.69 -1.82
CA ALA A 71 3.39 6.33 -1.58
C ALA A 71 3.95 5.41 -2.68
N VAL A 72 3.16 4.42 -3.12
CA VAL A 72 3.55 3.53 -4.22
C VAL A 72 3.66 4.26 -5.54
N VAL A 73 2.79 5.23 -5.83
CA VAL A 73 2.89 6.00 -7.08
C VAL A 73 4.13 6.91 -7.07
N LEU A 74 4.43 7.56 -5.95
CA LEU A 74 5.61 8.41 -5.78
C LEU A 74 6.92 7.63 -6.02
N LEU A 75 7.03 6.42 -5.46
CA LEU A 75 8.19 5.55 -5.63
C LEU A 75 8.20 4.86 -7.00
N GLY A 76 7.06 4.35 -7.43
CA GLY A 76 6.90 3.59 -8.66
C GLY A 76 7.13 4.43 -9.91
N ALA A 77 6.70 5.68 -9.92
CA ALA A 77 6.96 6.60 -11.03
C ALA A 77 8.46 6.80 -11.25
N ALA A 78 9.23 7.01 -10.18
CA ALA A 78 10.68 7.15 -10.26
C ALA A 78 11.37 5.85 -10.67
N ALA A 79 10.93 4.70 -10.13
CA ALA A 79 11.46 3.40 -10.51
C ALA A 79 11.23 3.11 -12.01
N CYS A 80 10.02 3.37 -12.52
CA CYS A 80 9.72 3.25 -13.95
C CYS A 80 10.60 4.19 -14.80
N ALA A 81 10.77 5.45 -14.39
CA ALA A 81 11.62 6.41 -15.09
C ALA A 81 13.09 5.98 -15.11
N ALA A 82 13.56 5.29 -14.06
CA ALA A 82 14.89 4.70 -13.98
C ALA A 82 15.03 3.36 -14.74
N GLY A 83 13.98 2.90 -15.44
CA GLY A 83 13.99 1.68 -16.25
C GLY A 83 13.74 0.38 -15.47
N ALA A 84 13.31 0.45 -14.21
CA ALA A 84 13.02 -0.73 -13.41
C ALA A 84 11.80 -1.50 -13.93
N GLU A 85 11.86 -2.83 -13.85
CA GLU A 85 10.67 -3.67 -13.97
C GLU A 85 9.84 -3.61 -12.68
N VAL A 86 8.73 -2.88 -12.72
CA VAL A 86 7.87 -2.67 -11.55
C VAL A 86 6.66 -3.60 -11.57
N GLY A 87 6.53 -4.41 -10.52
CA GLY A 87 5.36 -5.23 -10.22
C GLY A 87 4.51 -4.66 -9.07
N LEU A 88 3.24 -5.05 -9.04
CA LEU A 88 2.27 -4.70 -8.00
C LEU A 88 1.54 -5.96 -7.53
N LEU A 89 1.45 -6.14 -6.22
CA LEU A 89 0.60 -7.09 -5.52
C LEU A 89 -0.27 -6.30 -4.54
N THR A 90 -1.58 -6.52 -4.55
CA THR A 90 -2.51 -5.89 -3.60
C THR A 90 -3.13 -6.96 -2.68
N LEU A 91 -3.28 -6.62 -1.40
CA LEU A 91 -3.88 -7.46 -0.37
C LEU A 91 -5.30 -6.95 -0.04
N GLY A 92 -6.24 -7.81 0.38
CA GLY A 92 -7.54 -7.38 0.93
C GLY A 92 -8.79 -7.67 0.08
N CYS A 93 -8.67 -8.04 -1.19
CA CYS A 93 -9.82 -8.30 -2.07
C CYS A 93 -10.11 -9.79 -2.34
N GLY A 94 -9.55 -10.73 -1.57
CA GLY A 94 -9.76 -12.18 -1.76
C GLY A 94 -9.12 -12.76 -3.04
N THR A 95 -8.70 -11.92 -3.98
CA THR A 95 -7.92 -12.25 -5.16
C THR A 95 -6.64 -11.43 -5.18
N ALA A 96 -5.48 -12.08 -5.03
CA ALA A 96 -4.19 -11.44 -5.23
C ALA A 96 -4.12 -10.88 -6.67
N VAL A 97 -3.97 -9.57 -6.82
CA VAL A 97 -3.78 -8.95 -8.15
C VAL A 97 -2.39 -9.32 -8.67
N THR A 98 -2.37 -9.82 -9.91
CA THR A 98 -1.26 -10.51 -10.58
C THR A 98 -0.05 -9.62 -10.89
N LEU A 99 1.12 -10.19 -10.61
CA LEU A 99 2.45 -9.72 -11.00
C LEU A 99 2.64 -9.81 -12.51
N SER A 100 3.13 -8.74 -13.13
CA SER A 100 3.72 -8.86 -14.47
C SER A 100 5.23 -8.92 -14.33
N ALA A 101 5.85 -9.87 -15.03
CA ALA A 101 7.31 -9.95 -15.20
C ALA A 101 7.79 -9.03 -16.35
N ARG A 102 7.10 -7.90 -16.57
CA ARG A 102 7.43 -6.90 -17.59
C ARG A 102 7.39 -5.51 -16.98
N PRO A 103 8.17 -4.55 -17.51
CA PRO A 103 8.03 -3.16 -17.13
C PRO A 103 6.57 -2.74 -17.28
N ARG A 104 5.93 -2.35 -16.17
CA ARG A 104 4.59 -1.75 -16.23
C ARG A 104 4.75 -0.23 -16.32
N PRO A 105 4.04 0.44 -17.24
CA PRO A 105 3.89 1.87 -17.15
C PRO A 105 3.15 2.20 -15.85
N ILE A 106 3.52 3.30 -15.21
CA ILE A 106 2.88 3.78 -13.98
C ILE A 106 1.35 3.90 -14.07
N ARG A 107 0.79 4.14 -15.28
CA ARG A 107 -0.66 4.09 -15.54
C ARG A 107 -1.30 2.74 -15.21
N GLU A 108 -0.64 1.63 -15.51
CA GLU A 108 -1.14 0.29 -15.17
C GLU A 108 -1.10 0.04 -13.67
N ILE A 109 -0.06 0.52 -12.98
CA ILE A 109 0.06 0.44 -11.53
C ILE A 109 -1.10 1.22 -10.88
N VAL A 110 -1.31 2.47 -11.29
CA VAL A 110 -2.43 3.30 -10.80
C VAL A 110 -3.77 2.61 -11.03
N ALA A 111 -4.01 2.08 -12.24
CA ALA A 111 -5.24 1.37 -12.54
C ALA A 111 -5.42 0.11 -11.67
N GLY A 112 -4.33 -0.60 -11.35
CA GLY A 112 -4.35 -1.72 -10.41
C GLY A 112 -4.70 -1.32 -8.98
N LEU A 113 -4.10 -0.23 -8.49
CA LEU A 113 -4.36 0.31 -7.14
C LEU A 113 -5.83 0.74 -6.98
N VAL A 114 -6.37 1.48 -7.95
CA VAL A 114 -7.77 1.95 -7.93
C VAL A 114 -8.72 0.76 -7.94
N ARG A 115 -8.56 -0.19 -8.87
CA ARG A 115 -9.43 -1.38 -8.92
C ARG A 115 -9.38 -2.21 -7.64
N ALA A 116 -8.20 -2.38 -7.06
CA ALA A 116 -8.04 -3.17 -5.84
C ALA A 116 -8.67 -2.48 -4.62
N HIS A 117 -8.51 -1.16 -4.51
CA HIS A 117 -9.21 -0.39 -3.50
C HIS A 117 -10.73 -0.44 -3.68
N GLU A 118 -11.25 -0.24 -4.90
CA GLU A 118 -12.68 -0.34 -5.19
C GLU A 118 -13.25 -1.72 -4.81
N ALA A 119 -12.53 -2.79 -5.14
CA ALA A 119 -12.93 -4.16 -4.75
C ALA A 119 -12.95 -4.34 -3.22
N ALA A 120 -11.93 -3.85 -2.52
CA ALA A 120 -11.87 -3.90 -1.06
C ALA A 120 -13.00 -3.09 -0.41
N SER A 121 -13.26 -1.88 -0.90
CA SER A 121 -14.35 -1.01 -0.43
C SER A 121 -15.72 -1.63 -0.71
N ALA A 122 -15.92 -2.28 -1.87
CA ALA A 122 -17.15 -3.00 -2.16
C ALA A 122 -17.36 -4.21 -1.22
N HIS A 123 -16.29 -4.93 -0.87
CA HIS A 123 -16.35 -6.02 0.11
C HIS A 123 -16.73 -5.50 1.49
N ALA A 124 -16.08 -4.44 1.96
CA ALA A 124 -16.39 -3.81 3.22
C ALA A 124 -17.84 -3.30 3.25
N LEU A 125 -18.30 -2.65 2.18
CA LEU A 125 -19.67 -2.16 2.07
C LEU A 125 -20.71 -3.31 2.15
N ALA A 126 -20.37 -4.47 1.60
CA ALA A 126 -21.17 -5.69 1.70
C ALA A 126 -21.05 -6.40 3.07
N GLY A 127 -20.49 -5.74 4.09
CA GLY A 127 -20.34 -6.26 5.45
C GLY A 127 -19.20 -7.27 5.63
N ARG A 128 -18.35 -7.50 4.62
CA ARG A 128 -17.18 -8.37 4.74
C ARG A 128 -16.01 -7.60 5.33
N LEU A 129 -16.04 -7.44 6.65
CA LEU A 129 -15.05 -6.68 7.43
C LEU A 129 -14.00 -7.57 8.09
N ASP A 130 -13.99 -8.87 7.79
CA ASP A 130 -12.97 -9.79 8.29
C ASP A 130 -11.58 -9.33 7.81
N ASP A 131 -10.71 -9.04 8.77
CA ASP A 131 -9.32 -8.67 8.53
C ASP A 131 -8.42 -9.90 8.76
N PRO A 132 -8.21 -10.77 7.75
CA PRO A 132 -7.41 -11.97 7.93
C PRO A 132 -5.96 -11.60 8.27
N PRO A 133 -5.24 -12.45 9.02
CA PRO A 133 -3.90 -12.10 9.46
C PRO A 133 -2.94 -11.78 8.32
N LEU A 134 -2.10 -10.74 8.48
CA LEU A 134 -1.19 -10.26 7.43
C LEU A 134 -0.24 -11.36 6.95
N ALA A 135 0.26 -12.19 7.87
CA ALA A 135 1.11 -13.35 7.54
C ALA A 135 0.44 -14.28 6.50
N ARG A 136 -0.88 -14.45 6.55
CA ARG A 136 -1.63 -15.24 5.56
C ARG A 136 -1.66 -14.54 4.21
N ALA A 137 -1.86 -13.23 4.18
CA ALA A 137 -1.89 -12.44 2.95
C ALA A 137 -0.51 -12.37 2.26
N LEU A 138 0.58 -12.41 3.03
CA LEU A 138 1.95 -12.45 2.54
C LEU A 138 2.43 -13.88 2.21
N SER A 139 1.61 -14.90 2.50
CA SER A 139 1.97 -16.28 2.21
C SER A 139 2.16 -16.48 0.69
N GLY A 140 3.32 -17.00 0.31
CA GLY A 140 3.67 -17.20 -1.10
C GLY A 140 4.36 -16.01 -1.78
N LEU A 141 4.53 -14.86 -1.13
CA LEU A 141 5.24 -13.70 -1.70
C LEU A 141 6.66 -14.03 -2.19
N GLY A 142 7.36 -14.95 -1.52
CA GLY A 142 8.69 -15.39 -1.98
C GLY A 142 8.70 -16.11 -3.34
N ARG A 143 7.59 -16.76 -3.73
CA ARG A 143 7.47 -17.39 -5.07
C ARG A 143 7.15 -16.38 -6.17
N LEU A 144 6.73 -15.19 -5.75
CA LEU A 144 6.19 -14.12 -6.58
C LEU A 144 7.27 -13.09 -6.89
N ALA A 145 8.09 -12.74 -5.90
CA ALA A 145 9.24 -11.87 -6.08
C ALA A 145 10.37 -12.60 -6.81
N ALA A 146 10.95 -11.95 -7.82
CA ALA A 146 12.17 -12.47 -8.44
C ALA A 146 13.33 -12.42 -7.42
N PRO A 147 14.22 -13.44 -7.38
CA PRO A 147 15.40 -13.42 -6.51
C PRO A 147 16.19 -12.11 -6.64
N GLY A 148 16.63 -11.54 -5.51
CA GLY A 148 17.39 -10.28 -5.49
C GLY A 148 16.61 -9.00 -5.86
N SER A 149 15.31 -9.10 -6.16
CA SER A 149 14.47 -7.91 -6.42
C SER A 149 14.30 -7.03 -5.17
N ALA A 150 13.94 -5.77 -5.39
CA ALA A 150 13.48 -4.90 -4.31
C ALA A 150 12.03 -5.24 -3.97
N VAL A 151 11.71 -5.47 -2.69
CA VAL A 151 10.35 -5.73 -2.24
C VAL A 151 9.95 -4.62 -1.26
N ILE A 152 8.91 -3.87 -1.60
CA ILE A 152 8.40 -2.78 -0.79
C ILE A 152 7.00 -3.13 -0.30
N ILE A 153 6.85 -3.31 1.01
CA ILE A 153 5.55 -3.60 1.64
C ILE A 153 5.00 -2.32 2.26
N VAL A 154 3.79 -1.94 1.87
CA VAL A 154 3.08 -0.75 2.36
C VAL A 154 1.78 -1.20 3.02
N SER A 155 1.72 -1.13 4.35
CA SER A 155 0.62 -1.66 5.17
C SER A 155 0.49 -0.89 6.48
N GLY A 156 -0.63 -0.99 7.18
CA GLY A 156 -0.74 -0.52 8.57
C GLY A 156 -0.18 -1.53 9.59
N PHE A 157 0.07 -2.78 9.15
CA PHE A 157 0.56 -3.92 9.94
C PHE A 157 -0.38 -4.36 11.07
N GLU A 158 -1.67 -4.06 10.96
CA GLU A 158 -2.70 -4.57 11.86
C GLU A 158 -2.91 -6.07 11.63
N THR A 159 -3.30 -6.75 12.71
CA THR A 159 -3.56 -8.19 12.72
C THR A 159 -2.40 -8.98 12.09
N PRO A 160 -1.17 -8.91 12.67
CA PRO A 160 0.03 -9.45 12.02
C PRO A 160 -0.06 -10.95 11.75
N GLY A 161 -0.65 -11.71 12.69
CA GLY A 161 -0.74 -13.16 12.64
C GLY A 161 0.51 -13.88 13.11
N ALA A 162 0.34 -15.16 13.43
CA ALA A 162 1.45 -16.04 13.76
C ALA A 162 2.39 -16.19 12.55
N GLY A 163 3.70 -16.14 12.79
CA GLY A 163 4.72 -16.38 11.76
C GLY A 163 5.03 -15.19 10.86
N LEU A 164 4.47 -13.99 11.09
CA LEU A 164 4.80 -12.80 10.30
C LEU A 164 6.31 -12.52 10.31
N GLY A 165 6.94 -12.54 11.49
CA GLY A 165 8.38 -12.29 11.62
C GLY A 165 9.23 -13.27 10.81
N ALA A 166 8.94 -14.57 10.90
CA ALA A 166 9.62 -15.58 10.10
C ALA A 166 9.40 -15.40 8.59
N CYS A 167 8.19 -15.01 8.18
CA CYS A 167 7.88 -14.70 6.78
C CYS A 167 8.70 -13.50 6.26
N LEU A 168 8.75 -12.42 7.03
CA LEU A 168 9.49 -11.21 6.67
C LEU A 168 11.01 -11.42 6.71
N ALA A 169 11.52 -12.17 7.70
CA ALA A 169 12.94 -12.51 7.80
C ALA A 169 13.40 -13.28 6.55
N ARG A 170 12.66 -14.32 6.15
CA ARG A 170 12.96 -15.07 4.91
C ARG A 170 12.92 -14.19 3.66
N LEU A 171 11.98 -13.25 3.58
CA LEU A 171 11.94 -12.28 2.48
C LEU A 171 13.15 -11.34 2.49
N ALA A 172 13.62 -10.92 3.67
CA ALA A 172 14.79 -10.06 3.82
C ALA A 172 16.10 -10.80 3.49
N GLU A 173 16.15 -12.12 3.64
CA GLU A 173 17.30 -12.95 3.23
C GLU A 173 17.44 -13.02 1.70
N GLU A 174 16.32 -13.12 0.98
CA GLU A 174 16.28 -13.33 -0.48
C GLU A 174 16.16 -12.01 -1.30
N HIS A 175 15.72 -10.93 -0.65
CA HIS A 175 15.34 -9.68 -1.31
C HIS A 175 15.78 -8.45 -0.51
N ARG A 176 15.90 -7.31 -1.21
CA ARG A 176 16.05 -6.02 -0.55
C ARG A 176 14.67 -5.56 -0.06
N LEU A 177 14.31 -5.98 1.16
CA LEU A 177 13.01 -5.73 1.77
C LEU A 177 12.95 -4.35 2.44
N GLN A 178 11.88 -3.60 2.16
CA GLN A 178 11.55 -2.36 2.82
C GLN A 178 10.10 -2.39 3.30
N LEU A 179 9.89 -1.96 4.55
CA LEU A 179 8.58 -1.89 5.16
C LEU A 179 8.19 -0.43 5.36
N PHE A 180 7.01 -0.04 4.89
CA PHE A 180 6.39 1.25 5.15
C PHE A 180 5.10 1.01 5.93
N GLN A 181 5.07 1.48 7.17
CA GLN A 181 3.87 1.49 7.98
C GLN A 181 3.05 2.74 7.67
N ILE A 182 1.79 2.57 7.26
CA ILE A 182 0.85 3.68 7.14
C ILE A 182 0.10 3.84 8.46
N ALA A 183 0.35 4.95 9.14
CA ALA A 183 -0.38 5.36 10.34
C ALA A 183 -1.36 6.50 10.01
N ASP A 184 -2.26 6.82 10.93
CA ASP A 184 -3.09 8.02 10.85
C ASP A 184 -3.17 8.77 12.19
N GLY A 185 -3.35 10.09 12.10
CA GLY A 185 -3.54 10.99 13.24
C GLY A 185 -2.34 11.88 13.55
N ALA A 186 -2.62 13.02 14.22
CA ALA A 186 -1.64 14.05 14.53
C ALA A 186 -0.52 13.58 15.48
N ALA A 187 -0.77 12.54 16.27
CA ALA A 187 0.19 11.94 17.20
C ALA A 187 0.97 10.75 16.60
N ALA A 188 0.74 10.39 15.32
CA ALA A 188 1.53 9.38 14.66
C ALA A 188 2.96 9.91 14.50
N CYS A 189 3.82 9.50 15.43
CA CYS A 189 5.23 9.85 15.42
C CYS A 189 5.86 9.31 14.12
N GLU A 190 6.48 10.18 13.32
CA GLU A 190 7.22 9.83 12.10
C GLU A 190 8.57 9.15 12.40
N THR A 191 8.59 8.28 13.40
CA THR A 191 9.78 7.53 13.79
C THR A 191 9.66 6.10 13.28
N ARG A 192 10.79 5.55 12.82
CA ARG A 192 10.93 4.14 12.44
C ARG A 192 10.39 3.23 13.54
N ARG A 193 9.59 2.22 13.18
CA ARG A 193 9.08 1.19 14.08
C ARG A 193 9.77 -0.14 13.86
N ASP A 194 9.73 -0.99 14.87
CA ASP A 194 10.05 -2.41 14.73
C ASP A 194 8.77 -3.18 14.37
N ILE A 195 8.79 -3.88 13.24
CA ILE A 195 7.73 -4.78 12.79
C ILE A 195 8.33 -6.17 12.71
N ALA A 196 8.10 -6.94 13.78
CA ALA A 196 8.55 -8.33 13.90
C ALA A 196 10.07 -8.49 13.70
N GLY A 197 10.87 -7.60 14.30
CA GLY A 197 12.33 -7.62 14.24
C GLY A 197 12.92 -6.90 13.02
N LEU A 198 12.10 -6.28 12.17
CA LEU A 198 12.55 -5.51 11.02
C LEU A 198 12.13 -4.04 11.12
N PRO A 199 12.99 -3.11 10.66
CA PRO A 199 12.67 -1.70 10.67
C PRO A 199 11.61 -1.37 9.61
N ALA A 200 10.54 -0.68 10.04
CA ALA A 200 9.53 -0.11 9.18
C ALA A 200 9.50 1.42 9.29
N GLU A 201 9.50 2.09 8.15
CA GLU A 201 9.36 3.54 8.11
C GLU A 201 7.90 3.93 8.22
N VAL A 202 7.60 4.93 9.04
CA VAL A 202 6.22 5.40 9.22
C VAL A 202 5.91 6.52 8.23
N LEU A 203 4.80 6.38 7.52
CA LEU A 203 4.15 7.43 6.74
C LEU A 203 2.79 7.74 7.37
N ASN A 204 2.43 9.02 7.43
CA ASN A 204 1.18 9.44 8.04
C ASN A 204 0.13 9.77 6.95
N ALA A 205 -0.98 9.04 6.95
CA ALA A 205 -2.10 9.26 6.02
C ALA A 205 -2.80 10.62 6.23
N SER A 206 -2.57 11.27 7.38
CA SER A 206 -3.01 12.64 7.62
C SER A 206 -2.20 13.69 6.84
N HIS A 207 -1.01 13.34 6.34
CA HIS A 207 -0.15 14.26 5.61
C HIS A 207 -0.54 14.35 4.11
N PRO A 208 -0.37 15.53 3.50
CA PRO A 208 -0.57 15.68 2.07
C PRO A 208 0.54 14.97 1.28
N PRO A 209 0.31 14.64 0.00
CA PRO A 209 1.26 13.84 -0.79
C PRO A 209 2.65 14.47 -0.92
N GLU A 210 2.75 15.80 -0.89
CA GLU A 210 4.02 16.55 -0.94
C GLU A 210 4.88 16.26 0.30
N THR A 211 4.26 16.21 1.49
CA THR A 211 4.95 15.86 2.73
C THR A 211 5.35 14.38 2.73
N ILE A 212 4.49 13.49 2.21
CA ILE A 212 4.83 12.07 2.03
C ILE A 212 6.02 11.91 1.07
N ALA A 213 6.02 12.64 -0.05
CA ALA A 213 7.12 12.63 -1.02
C ALA A 213 8.43 13.12 -0.39
N ALA A 214 8.41 14.24 0.34
CA ALA A 214 9.57 14.76 1.05
C ALA A 214 10.12 13.76 2.07
N ARG A 215 9.23 13.08 2.82
CA ARG A 215 9.62 12.05 3.77
C ARG A 215 10.26 10.85 3.08
N LEU A 216 9.65 10.36 2.00
CA LEU A 216 10.20 9.28 1.19
C LEU A 216 11.57 9.64 0.62
N ALA A 217 11.76 10.86 0.11
CA ALA A 217 13.04 11.33 -0.41
C ALA A 217 14.13 11.31 0.68
N ALA A 218 13.83 11.79 1.88
CA ALA A 218 14.76 11.73 3.01
C ALA A 218 15.14 10.28 3.37
N LEU A 219 14.14 9.38 3.36
CA LEU A 219 14.34 7.96 3.67
C LEU A 219 15.13 7.20 2.61
N VAL A 220 15.05 7.61 1.34
CA VAL A 220 15.86 7.06 0.26
C VAL A 220 17.30 7.58 0.35
N ALA A 221 17.48 8.88 0.60
CA ALA A 221 18.79 9.50 0.76
C ALA A 221 19.59 8.89 1.93
N GLN A 222 18.93 8.64 3.07
CA GLN A 222 19.55 7.99 4.24
C GLN A 222 20.06 6.57 3.99
N ARG A 223 19.61 5.92 2.91
CA ARG A 223 19.99 4.54 2.56
C ARG A 223 21.02 4.45 1.44
N ALA A 224 21.35 5.58 0.81
CA ALA A 224 22.41 5.67 -0.19
C ALA A 224 23.81 5.85 0.44
N HIS A 225 23.85 6.07 1.75
CA HIS A 225 25.05 6.21 2.59
C HIS A 225 25.19 5.02 3.54
#